data_AF-L2GLL6-F1
#
_entry.id   AF-L2GLL6-F1
#
_cell.length_a   1.000
_cell.length_b   1.000
_cell.length_c   1.000
_cell.angle_alpha   90.00
_cell.angle_beta   90.00
_cell.angle_gamma   90.00
#
_symmetry.space_group_name_H-M   'P 1'
#
loop_
_entity.id
_entity.type
_entity.pdbx_description
1 polymer ?
#
loop_
_entity_poly.entity_id
_entity_poly.type
_entity_poly.pdbx_seq_one_letter_code
_entity_poly.pdbx_strand_id
1 'polypeptide(L)'
;MDVLKKAHGNLEACTVNENTVSVQGKHYDANQIVEFPTKKIKDYTLKSVLFFLLNSKKSLKEYMSLCKENGIPSVSHIDKASILAEIQSFVPVAVKGFFISPKYESDKKYDVPSIKSRDLIIVPSSLVSKIHIDNVEKLLTDGVFESSTANPLSQDKRKIYVGGNLFTIIKNIDNFKKEDWDRVKAVFIDNPASEESEEILLNCTRDVAIFTFEQQKFKCVKLEISGSVLKNHAKVLECLR
;
A
#
# COMPACT_ATOMS: atom_id res chain seq x y z
N MET A 1 6.69 14.17 -6.63
CA MET A 1 5.36 14.09 -7.29
C MET A 1 4.25 13.54 -6.39
N ASP A 2 4.52 12.56 -5.53
CA ASP A 2 3.48 11.91 -4.73
C ASP A 2 2.79 12.82 -3.70
N VAL A 3 3.52 13.83 -3.20
CA VAL A 3 2.98 14.84 -2.27
C VAL A 3 1.87 15.68 -2.92
N LEU A 4 2.10 16.17 -4.14
CA LEU A 4 1.12 16.98 -4.88
C LEU A 4 -0.10 16.16 -5.31
N LYS A 5 0.12 14.88 -5.63
CA LYS A 5 -0.93 13.94 -5.98
C LYS A 5 -1.84 13.65 -4.79
N LYS A 6 -1.29 13.47 -3.58
CA LYS A 6 -2.05 13.38 -2.32
C LYS A 6 -2.79 14.66 -1.97
N ALA A 7 -2.16 15.81 -2.22
CA ALA A 7 -2.77 17.11 -1.99
C ALA A 7 -4.00 17.35 -2.90
N HIS A 8 -3.95 16.90 -4.16
CA HIS A 8 -5.08 17.08 -5.09
C HIS A 8 -6.38 16.42 -4.61
N GLY A 9 -6.30 15.27 -3.93
CA GLY A 9 -7.48 14.57 -3.40
C GLY A 9 -8.11 15.21 -2.17
N ASN A 10 -7.40 16.08 -1.44
CA ASN A 10 -7.92 16.80 -0.28
C ASN A 10 -7.20 18.15 -0.11
N LEU A 11 -7.53 19.10 -0.99
CA LEU A 11 -6.90 20.42 -1.01
C LEU A 11 -7.22 21.25 0.25
N GLU A 12 -8.35 21.00 0.91
CA GLU A 12 -8.77 21.73 2.11
C GLU A 12 -7.90 21.38 3.34
N ALA A 13 -7.29 20.19 3.35
CA ALA A 13 -6.35 19.76 4.38
C ALA A 13 -4.89 20.14 4.09
N CYS A 14 -4.65 21.03 3.12
CA CYS A 14 -3.32 21.46 2.73
C CYS A 14 -3.05 22.91 3.14
N THR A 15 -1.88 23.17 3.74
CA THR A 15 -1.45 24.53 4.11
C THR A 15 -0.06 24.83 3.56
N VAL A 16 0.14 26.05 3.06
CA VAL A 16 1.41 26.52 2.52
C VAL A 16 1.95 27.62 3.42
N ASN A 17 3.10 27.37 4.05
CA ASN A 17 3.84 28.37 4.82
C ASN A 17 5.12 28.78 4.07
N GLU A 18 5.92 29.67 4.65
CA GLU A 18 7.14 30.20 3.99
C GLU A 18 8.13 29.10 3.61
N ASN A 19 8.44 28.20 4.54
CA ASN A 19 9.47 27.16 4.39
C ASN A 19 8.91 25.72 4.45
N THR A 20 7.64 25.55 4.80
CA THR A 20 7.03 24.22 4.95
C THR A 20 5.68 24.14 4.29
N VAL A 21 5.39 22.98 3.70
CA VAL A 21 4.09 22.62 3.16
C VAL A 21 3.50 21.50 4.00
N SER A 22 2.24 21.63 4.44
CA SER A 22 1.51 20.53 5.09
C SER A 22 0.53 19.91 4.12
N VAL A 23 0.57 18.59 3.98
CA VAL A 23 -0.39 17.78 3.21
C VAL A 23 -0.83 16.62 4.10
N GLN A 24 -2.12 16.56 4.44
CA GLN A 24 -2.70 15.50 5.28
C GLN A 24 -1.99 15.33 6.63
N GLY A 25 -1.57 16.44 7.26
CA GLY A 25 -0.88 16.44 8.55
C GLY A 25 0.61 16.06 8.49
N LYS A 26 1.19 15.82 7.31
CA LYS A 26 2.63 15.63 7.12
C LYS A 26 3.27 16.90 6.57
N HIS A 27 4.45 17.23 7.12
CA HIS A 27 5.22 18.41 6.73
C HIS A 27 6.32 18.07 5.72
N TYR A 28 6.45 18.91 4.70
CA TYR A 28 7.40 18.79 3.61
C TYR A 28 8.15 20.11 3.42
N ASP A 29 9.36 20.04 2.88
CA ASP A 29 10.12 21.23 2.49
C ASP A 29 9.42 21.95 1.33
N ALA A 30 9.07 23.22 1.54
CA ALA A 30 8.40 24.05 0.55
C ALA A 30 9.26 24.31 -0.69
N ASN A 31 10.59 24.33 -0.53
CA ASN A 31 11.53 24.67 -1.59
C ASN A 31 11.99 23.46 -2.40
N GLN A 32 11.53 22.25 -2.04
CA GLN A 32 11.82 21.05 -2.80
C GLN A 32 11.37 21.21 -4.25
N ILE A 33 12.28 20.96 -5.20
CA ILE A 33 11.97 20.96 -6.63
C ILE A 33 11.09 19.75 -6.96
N VAL A 34 10.04 20.00 -7.74
CA VAL A 34 9.16 18.97 -8.26
C VAL A 34 9.45 18.78 -9.74
N GLU A 35 9.80 17.54 -10.09
CA GLU A 35 10.00 17.14 -11.47
C GLU A 35 8.68 16.74 -12.12
N PHE A 36 8.40 17.38 -13.25
CA PHE A 36 7.35 16.99 -14.20
C PHE A 36 8.06 16.63 -15.50
N PRO A 37 7.93 15.39 -16.02
CA PRO A 37 8.47 15.01 -17.33
C PRO A 37 7.87 15.85 -18.46
N THR A 38 6.68 16.42 -18.26
CA THR A 38 5.95 17.18 -19.27
C THR A 38 6.20 18.69 -19.23
N LYS A 39 7.00 19.20 -18.28
CA LYS A 39 7.30 20.64 -18.17
C LYS A 39 8.15 21.11 -19.36
N LYS A 40 7.87 22.31 -19.86
CA LYS A 40 8.57 22.86 -21.03
C LYS A 40 9.59 23.95 -20.70
N ILE A 41 9.41 24.65 -19.58
CA ILE A 41 10.05 25.97 -19.40
C ILE A 41 10.97 26.03 -18.20
N LYS A 42 10.50 25.64 -17.01
CA LYS A 42 11.27 25.84 -15.78
C LYS A 42 10.94 24.81 -14.71
N ASP A 43 11.84 24.73 -13.74
CA ASP A 43 11.64 23.98 -12.51
C ASP A 43 10.64 24.71 -11.60
N TYR A 44 9.84 23.90 -10.90
CA TYR A 44 8.84 24.38 -9.97
C TYR A 44 9.11 23.81 -8.58
N THR A 45 8.95 24.65 -7.56
CA THR A 45 9.00 24.17 -6.18
C THR A 45 7.65 23.58 -5.77
N LEU A 46 7.68 22.73 -4.74
CA LEU A 46 6.48 22.15 -4.15
C LEU A 46 5.50 23.24 -3.72
N LYS A 47 6.02 24.32 -3.12
CA LYS A 47 5.27 25.53 -2.75
C LYS A 47 4.52 26.13 -3.94
N SER A 48 5.22 26.37 -5.05
CA SER A 48 4.64 27.00 -6.25
C SER A 48 3.51 26.17 -6.85
N VAL A 49 3.69 24.85 -6.94
CA VAL A 49 2.68 23.98 -7.54
C VAL A 49 1.49 23.77 -6.61
N LEU A 50 1.73 23.58 -5.31
CA LEU A 50 0.62 23.43 -4.36
C LEU A 50 -0.21 24.71 -4.25
N PHE A 51 0.45 25.87 -4.21
CA PHE A 51 -0.23 27.16 -4.21
C PHE A 51 -1.07 27.36 -5.48
N PHE A 52 -0.59 26.87 -6.63
CA PHE A 52 -1.37 26.82 -7.87
C PHE A 52 -2.59 25.92 -7.75
N LEU A 53 -2.47 24.71 -7.18
CA LEU A 53 -3.62 23.81 -7.00
C LEU A 53 -4.70 24.42 -6.10
N LEU A 54 -4.30 25.02 -4.97
CA LEU A 54 -5.21 25.69 -4.02
C LEU A 54 -5.99 26.84 -4.66
N ASN A 55 -5.36 27.52 -5.63
CA ASN A 55 -5.94 28.68 -6.32
C ASN A 55 -6.35 28.39 -7.77
N SER A 56 -6.48 27.11 -8.14
CA SER A 56 -6.76 26.67 -9.51
C SER A 56 -8.11 27.16 -10.05
N LYS A 57 -9.07 27.45 -9.17
CA LYS A 57 -10.40 27.99 -9.51
C LYS A 57 -10.42 29.51 -9.71
N LYS A 58 -9.35 30.22 -9.33
CA LYS A 58 -9.28 31.68 -9.46
C LYS A 58 -8.90 32.08 -10.88
N SER A 59 -9.32 33.27 -11.30
CA SER A 59 -8.91 33.80 -12.61
C SER A 59 -7.38 33.98 -12.67
N LEU A 60 -6.81 33.97 -13.87
CA LEU A 60 -5.37 34.16 -14.05
C LEU A 60 -4.86 35.44 -13.38
N LYS A 61 -5.62 36.53 -13.48
CA LYS A 61 -5.28 37.83 -12.90
C LYS A 61 -5.23 37.78 -11.37
N GLU A 62 -6.22 37.14 -10.75
CA GLU A 62 -6.27 36.97 -9.29
C GLU A 62 -5.16 36.05 -8.80
N TYR A 63 -4.92 34.92 -9.48
CA TYR A 63 -3.83 34.01 -9.16
C TYR A 63 -2.46 34.71 -9.21
N MET A 64 -2.20 35.49 -10.26
CA MET A 64 -0.93 36.23 -10.39
C MET A 64 -0.76 37.28 -9.29
N SER A 65 -1.86 37.92 -8.87
CA SER A 65 -1.85 38.89 -7.77
C SER A 65 -1.51 38.20 -6.44
N LEU A 66 -2.14 37.06 -6.16
CA LEU A 66 -1.87 36.25 -4.97
C LEU A 66 -0.44 35.71 -4.92
N CYS A 67 0.11 35.28 -6.07
CA CYS A 67 1.51 34.87 -6.16
C CYS A 67 2.45 36.02 -5.77
N LYS A 68 2.17 37.24 -6.23
CA LYS A 68 2.97 38.43 -5.92
C LYS A 68 2.87 38.82 -4.45
N GLU A 69 1.66 38.81 -3.89
CA GLU A 69 1.38 39.14 -2.48
C GLU A 69 2.07 38.17 -1.51
N ASN A 70 2.14 36.88 -1.86
CA ASN A 70 2.72 35.84 -1.01
C ASN A 70 4.21 35.56 -1.32
N GLY A 71 4.81 36.29 -2.26
CA GLY A 71 6.20 36.06 -2.68
C GLY A 71 6.44 34.67 -3.28
N ILE A 72 5.43 34.08 -3.91
CA ILE A 72 5.48 32.72 -4.46
C ILE A 72 5.68 32.79 -5.98
N PRO A 73 6.72 32.14 -6.54
CA PRO A 73 6.91 32.05 -7.98
C PRO A 73 5.70 31.40 -8.66
N SER A 74 5.14 32.06 -9.67
CA SER A 74 3.96 31.55 -10.38
C SER A 74 4.29 30.39 -11.30
N VAL A 75 3.31 29.49 -11.46
CA VAL A 75 3.33 28.43 -12.46
C VAL A 75 3.06 29.04 -13.84
N SER A 76 3.93 28.75 -14.81
CA SER A 76 3.79 29.29 -16.16
C SER A 76 2.47 28.88 -16.79
N HIS A 77 1.79 29.81 -17.45
CA HIS A 77 0.53 29.53 -18.14
C HIS A 77 0.62 28.35 -19.11
N ILE A 78 1.77 28.21 -19.78
CA ILE A 78 2.04 27.14 -20.75
C ILE A 78 2.09 25.77 -20.07
N ASP A 79 2.65 25.68 -18.87
CA ASP A 79 2.82 24.41 -18.15
C ASP A 79 1.58 24.04 -17.31
N LYS A 80 0.66 24.98 -17.03
CA LYS A 80 -0.51 24.77 -16.17
C LYS A 80 -1.35 23.56 -16.58
N ALA A 81 -1.69 23.45 -17.86
CA ALA A 81 -2.53 22.36 -18.36
C ALA A 81 -1.82 21.01 -18.26
N SER A 82 -0.53 20.95 -18.60
CA SER A 82 0.29 19.73 -18.52
C SER A 82 0.49 19.27 -17.08
N ILE A 83 0.81 20.20 -16.17
CA ILE A 83 0.96 19.93 -14.73
C ILE A 83 -0.36 19.42 -14.15
N LEU A 84 -1.50 20.06 -14.47
CA LEU A 84 -2.81 19.58 -14.00
C LEU A 84 -3.14 18.20 -14.54
N ALA A 85 -2.94 17.96 -15.84
CA ALA A 85 -3.21 16.67 -16.45
C ALA A 85 -2.35 15.55 -15.83
N GLU A 86 -1.09 15.83 -15.49
CA GLU A 86 -0.19 14.86 -14.85
C GLU A 86 -0.54 14.59 -13.38
N ILE A 87 -1.07 15.58 -12.68
CA ILE A 87 -1.57 15.42 -11.31
C ILE A 87 -2.91 14.67 -11.33
N GLN A 88 -3.78 14.95 -12.30
CA GLN A 88 -5.11 14.33 -12.45
C GLN A 88 -5.05 12.90 -13.02
N SER A 89 -4.05 12.59 -13.86
CA SER A 89 -3.83 11.22 -14.36
C SER A 89 -3.40 10.27 -13.25
N PHE A 90 -3.07 10.79 -12.07
CA PHE A 90 -2.92 9.98 -10.87
C PHE A 90 -4.29 9.59 -10.32
N VAL A 91 -4.78 8.44 -10.80
CA VAL A 91 -5.76 7.65 -10.08
C VAL A 91 -4.95 6.84 -9.06
N PRO A 92 -5.12 7.00 -7.72
CA PRO A 92 -4.71 5.95 -6.81
C PRO A 92 -5.52 4.73 -7.22
N VAL A 93 -4.90 3.81 -7.96
CA VAL A 93 -5.60 2.64 -8.47
C VAL A 93 -5.80 1.72 -7.28
N ALA A 94 -6.85 1.97 -6.51
CA ALA A 94 -7.47 0.98 -5.66
C ALA A 94 -8.08 -0.07 -6.60
N VAL A 95 -7.24 -0.99 -7.08
CA VAL A 95 -7.76 -2.17 -7.80
C VAL A 95 -8.43 -3.00 -6.72
N LYS A 96 -9.74 -3.22 -6.85
CA LYS A 96 -10.42 -4.23 -6.02
C LYS A 96 -9.70 -5.55 -6.26
N GLY A 97 -8.99 -6.02 -5.23
CA GLY A 97 -8.40 -7.35 -5.23
C GLY A 97 -9.54 -8.33 -5.05
N PHE A 98 -9.58 -9.36 -5.88
CA PHE A 98 -10.50 -10.47 -5.63
C PHE A 98 -9.66 -11.63 -5.13
N PHE A 99 -9.92 -12.06 -3.90
CA PHE A 99 -9.50 -13.38 -3.47
C PHE A 99 -10.24 -14.39 -4.34
N ILE A 100 -9.51 -15.10 -5.19
CA ILE A 100 -10.05 -16.30 -5.81
C ILE A 100 -10.06 -17.34 -4.70
N SER A 101 -11.23 -17.56 -4.10
CA SER A 101 -11.44 -18.66 -3.15
C SER A 101 -10.87 -19.93 -3.76
N PRO A 102 -10.00 -20.67 -3.05
CA PRO A 102 -9.45 -21.91 -3.58
C PRO A 102 -10.61 -22.81 -4.03
N LYS A 103 -10.58 -23.25 -5.29
CA LYS A 103 -11.42 -24.36 -5.74
C LYS A 103 -10.73 -25.62 -5.24
N TYR A 104 -11.18 -26.13 -4.10
CA TYR A 104 -10.74 -27.42 -3.60
C TYR A 104 -11.15 -28.48 -4.64
N GLU A 105 -10.21 -29.31 -5.09
CA GLU A 105 -10.48 -30.40 -6.05
C GLU A 105 -11.41 -31.48 -5.47
N SER A 106 -11.78 -31.38 -4.19
CA SER A 106 -12.70 -32.29 -3.55
C SER A 106 -13.75 -31.52 -2.75
N ASP A 107 -15.00 -31.98 -2.77
CA ASP A 107 -16.13 -31.51 -1.94
C ASP A 107 -15.90 -31.73 -0.42
N LYS A 108 -14.66 -31.95 0.01
CA LYS A 108 -14.28 -32.15 1.41
C LYS A 108 -14.32 -30.81 2.12
N LYS A 109 -15.10 -30.75 3.20
CA LYS A 109 -15.05 -29.65 4.18
C LYS A 109 -13.85 -29.89 5.09
N TYR A 110 -12.97 -28.90 5.22
CA TYR A 110 -11.78 -28.99 6.08
C TYR A 110 -12.05 -28.29 7.44
N ASP A 111 -11.17 -28.43 8.47
CA ASP A 111 -11.19 -27.71 9.79
C ASP A 111 -10.12 -26.61 10.00
N VAL A 112 -10.49 -25.37 10.36
CA VAL A 112 -9.51 -24.26 10.44
C VAL A 112 -8.75 -24.30 11.76
N PRO A 113 -7.40 -24.29 11.77
CA PRO A 113 -6.64 -24.23 13.01
C PRO A 113 -6.99 -22.96 13.80
N SER A 114 -7.17 -23.11 15.12
CA SER A 114 -7.56 -22.00 16.00
C SER A 114 -6.53 -20.88 15.90
N ILE A 115 -6.97 -19.69 15.46
CA ILE A 115 -6.13 -18.50 15.40
C ILE A 115 -5.78 -18.11 16.83
N LYS A 116 -4.49 -18.07 17.16
CA LYS A 116 -4.00 -17.62 18.46
C LYS A 116 -3.63 -16.15 18.36
N SER A 117 -3.69 -15.43 19.48
CA SER A 117 -3.38 -13.99 19.58
C SER A 117 -1.93 -13.58 19.26
N ARG A 118 -1.13 -14.53 18.73
CA ARG A 118 0.29 -14.38 18.39
C ARG A 118 0.61 -14.91 16.99
N ASP A 119 -0.39 -15.12 16.15
CA ASP A 119 -0.17 -15.67 14.82
C ASP A 119 0.52 -14.66 13.89
N LEU A 120 1.30 -15.19 12.96
CA LEU A 120 2.18 -14.43 12.09
C LEU A 120 1.66 -14.44 10.65
N ILE A 121 1.81 -13.30 9.99
CA ILE A 121 1.60 -13.17 8.55
C ILE A 121 2.91 -12.66 7.95
N ILE A 122 3.45 -13.39 6.99
CA ILE A 122 4.67 -13.00 6.29
C ILE A 122 4.27 -12.22 5.03
N VAL A 123 4.93 -11.08 4.81
CA VAL A 123 4.81 -10.28 3.59
C VAL A 123 6.18 -10.13 2.93
N PRO A 124 6.25 -9.93 1.61
CA PRO A 124 7.53 -9.84 0.91
C PRO A 124 8.42 -8.71 1.43
N SER A 125 9.72 -8.99 1.48
CA SER A 125 10.72 -7.99 1.86
C SER A 125 11.00 -6.94 0.78
N SER A 126 10.64 -7.25 -0.46
CA SER A 126 10.89 -6.42 -1.63
C SER A 126 10.19 -5.06 -1.57
N LEU A 127 10.92 -3.99 -1.94
CA LEU A 127 10.36 -2.64 -2.10
C LEU A 127 9.48 -2.49 -3.34
N VAL A 128 9.63 -3.40 -4.31
CA VAL A 128 8.80 -3.43 -5.52
C VAL A 128 7.63 -4.40 -5.39
N SER A 129 7.49 -5.04 -4.23
CA SER A 129 6.31 -5.85 -3.93
C SER A 129 5.05 -5.04 -4.10
N LYS A 130 3.96 -5.71 -4.46
CA LYS A 130 2.66 -5.06 -4.39
C LYS A 130 2.17 -5.04 -2.94
N ILE A 131 2.41 -6.12 -2.19
CA ILE A 131 1.97 -6.24 -0.80
C ILE A 131 3.11 -5.90 0.14
N HIS A 132 2.81 -5.00 1.06
CA HIS A 132 3.72 -4.59 2.09
C HIS A 132 3.01 -4.58 3.44
N ILE A 133 3.81 -4.42 4.47
CA ILE A 133 3.36 -4.24 5.86
C ILE A 133 2.37 -3.07 6.01
N ASP A 134 2.39 -2.12 5.09
CA ASP A 134 1.56 -0.91 5.12
C ASP A 134 0.16 -1.11 4.54
N ASN A 135 0.00 -1.98 3.54
CA ASN A 135 -1.26 -2.15 2.81
C ASN A 135 -1.91 -3.52 3.00
N VAL A 136 -1.21 -4.50 3.58
CA VAL A 136 -1.77 -5.85 3.78
C VAL A 136 -3.02 -5.83 4.67
N GLU A 137 -3.08 -4.98 5.69
CA GLU A 137 -4.26 -4.87 6.58
C GLU A 137 -5.53 -4.52 5.80
N LYS A 138 -5.42 -3.59 4.85
CA LYS A 138 -6.53 -3.15 4.01
C LYS A 138 -6.92 -4.20 2.97
N LEU A 139 -5.95 -4.91 2.43
CA LEU A 139 -6.22 -6.06 1.57
C LEU A 139 -7.03 -7.12 2.32
N LEU A 140 -6.62 -7.41 3.55
CA LEU A 140 -7.27 -8.40 4.39
C LEU A 140 -8.69 -7.91 4.73
N THR A 141 -8.83 -6.83 5.49
CA THR A 141 -10.12 -6.30 5.98
C THR A 141 -11.10 -5.93 4.86
N ASP A 142 -10.69 -5.09 3.91
CA ASP A 142 -11.60 -4.54 2.91
C ASP A 142 -11.65 -5.37 1.62
N GLY A 143 -10.73 -6.33 1.44
CA GLY A 143 -10.50 -6.95 0.13
C GLY A 143 -9.92 -5.98 -0.91
N VAL A 144 -9.49 -4.78 -0.50
CA VAL A 144 -9.04 -3.74 -1.43
C VAL A 144 -7.53 -3.63 -1.39
N PHE A 145 -6.92 -3.79 -2.56
CA PHE A 145 -5.51 -3.54 -2.72
C PHE A 145 -5.27 -2.09 -3.11
N GLU A 146 -4.49 -1.36 -2.32
CA GLU A 146 -3.98 -0.05 -2.71
C GLU A 146 -2.52 -0.19 -3.09
N SER A 147 -2.20 0.21 -4.33
CA SER A 147 -0.82 0.40 -4.74
C SER A 147 -0.23 1.52 -3.89
N SER A 148 0.46 1.15 -2.81
CA SER A 148 1.16 2.12 -1.98
C SER A 148 2.24 2.76 -2.83
N THR A 149 2.13 4.06 -3.04
CA THR A 149 3.23 4.92 -3.51
C THR A 149 3.99 5.55 -2.34
N ALA A 150 3.64 5.19 -1.10
CA ALA A 150 4.42 5.60 0.05
C ALA A 150 5.63 4.68 0.19
N ASN A 151 6.82 5.28 0.40
CA ASN A 151 8.00 4.57 0.85
C ASN A 151 7.58 3.60 1.97
N PRO A 152 7.80 2.28 1.80
CA PRO A 152 7.45 1.31 2.83
C PRO A 152 8.04 1.76 4.16
N LEU A 153 7.24 1.75 5.23
CA LEU A 153 7.76 2.02 6.56
C LEU A 153 8.96 1.10 6.80
N SER A 154 10.01 1.63 7.43
CA SER A 154 11.22 0.89 7.81
C SER A 154 10.95 -0.15 8.92
N GLN A 155 9.68 -0.48 9.18
CA GLN A 155 9.27 -1.40 10.21
C GLN A 155 9.33 -2.82 9.67
N ASP A 156 10.10 -3.67 10.34
CA ASP A 156 10.16 -5.10 10.02
C ASP A 156 8.94 -5.87 10.54
N LYS A 157 8.17 -5.27 11.46
CA LYS A 157 7.00 -5.88 12.09
C LYS A 157 5.92 -4.87 12.45
N ARG A 158 4.65 -5.29 12.34
CA ARG A 158 3.47 -4.49 12.67
C ARG A 158 2.36 -5.39 13.19
N LYS A 159 1.60 -4.94 14.19
CA LYS A 159 0.42 -5.66 14.68
C LYS A 159 -0.84 -5.12 14.02
N ILE A 160 -1.73 -6.00 13.60
CA ILE A 160 -3.02 -5.64 12.96
C ILE A 160 -4.15 -6.49 13.53
N TYR A 161 -5.38 -5.98 13.46
CA TYR A 161 -6.58 -6.72 13.85
C TYR A 161 -7.39 -7.08 12.62
N VAL A 162 -7.67 -8.36 12.44
CA VAL A 162 -8.48 -8.85 11.33
C VAL A 162 -9.47 -9.89 11.83
N GLY A 163 -10.76 -9.72 11.50
CA GLY A 163 -11.83 -10.60 11.97
C GLY A 163 -11.87 -10.79 13.50
N GLY A 164 -11.48 -9.77 14.27
CA GLY A 164 -11.40 -9.82 15.73
C GLY A 164 -10.16 -10.54 16.30
N ASN A 165 -9.23 -10.98 15.45
CA ASN A 165 -7.99 -11.63 15.85
C ASN A 165 -6.78 -10.71 15.68
N LEU A 166 -5.81 -10.81 16.60
CA LEU A 166 -4.57 -10.05 16.55
C LEU A 166 -3.49 -10.84 15.79
N PHE A 167 -3.00 -10.27 14.70
CA PHE A 167 -1.88 -10.81 13.93
C PHE A 167 -0.64 -9.92 14.04
N THR A 168 0.53 -10.53 13.90
CA THR A 168 1.78 -9.79 13.67
C THR A 168 2.23 -10.01 12.24
N ILE A 169 2.21 -8.93 11.46
CA ILE A 169 2.81 -8.89 10.13
C ILE A 169 4.32 -8.78 10.28
N ILE A 170 5.07 -9.59 9.54
CA ILE A 170 6.53 -9.59 9.54
C ILE A 170 7.05 -9.59 8.10
N LYS A 171 8.12 -8.82 7.89
CA LYS A 171 8.81 -8.68 6.61
C LYS A 171 10.12 -9.47 6.54
N ASN A 172 10.87 -9.53 7.64
CA ASN A 172 12.18 -10.19 7.71
C ASN A 172 12.06 -11.49 8.51
N ILE A 173 12.56 -12.58 7.93
CA ILE A 173 12.50 -13.94 8.50
C ILE A 173 13.86 -14.48 8.97
N ASP A 174 14.96 -13.72 8.83
CA ASP A 174 16.35 -14.17 9.01
C ASP A 174 16.63 -14.81 10.38
N ASN A 175 15.81 -14.49 11.39
CA ASN A 175 15.95 -14.96 12.76
C ASN A 175 14.80 -15.85 13.22
N PHE A 176 13.99 -16.38 12.28
CA PHE A 176 12.87 -17.24 12.63
C PHE A 176 13.36 -18.54 13.25
N LYS A 177 12.80 -18.87 14.41
CA LYS A 177 12.97 -20.19 15.00
C LYS A 177 11.81 -21.08 14.59
N LYS A 178 11.94 -22.37 14.87
CA LYS A 178 10.89 -23.35 14.60
C LYS A 178 9.54 -22.92 15.20
N GLU A 179 9.55 -22.37 16.41
CA GLU A 179 8.34 -21.91 17.08
C GLU A 179 7.69 -20.69 16.40
N ASP A 180 8.46 -19.89 15.67
CA ASP A 180 7.92 -18.78 14.87
C ASP A 180 7.27 -19.32 13.60
N TRP A 181 7.89 -20.28 12.92
CA TRP A 181 7.31 -20.96 11.76
C TRP A 181 5.97 -21.64 12.08
N ASP A 182 5.84 -22.26 13.26
CA ASP A 182 4.58 -22.88 13.73
C ASP A 182 3.43 -21.86 13.93
N ARG A 183 3.77 -20.57 14.08
CA ARG A 183 2.81 -19.48 14.26
C ARG A 183 2.42 -18.80 12.96
N VAL A 184 3.11 -19.08 11.85
CA VAL A 184 2.74 -18.52 10.54
C VAL A 184 1.38 -19.09 10.12
N LYS A 185 0.49 -18.21 9.68
CA LYS A 185 -0.86 -18.56 9.17
C LYS A 185 -1.09 -18.13 7.74
N ALA A 186 -0.40 -17.08 7.30
CA ALA A 186 -0.45 -16.61 5.93
C ALA A 186 0.92 -16.12 5.48
N VAL A 187 1.20 -16.32 4.20
CA VAL A 187 2.40 -15.83 3.53
C VAL A 187 1.98 -15.21 2.20
N PHE A 188 2.45 -14.00 1.94
CA PHE A 188 2.38 -13.36 0.63
C PHE A 188 3.74 -13.49 -0.06
N ILE A 189 3.72 -13.98 -1.31
CA ILE A 189 4.90 -14.20 -2.14
C ILE A 189 4.72 -13.47 -3.47
N ASP A 190 5.70 -12.65 -3.84
CA ASP A 190 5.71 -11.99 -5.16
C ASP A 190 6.25 -12.90 -6.26
N ASN A 191 7.38 -13.55 -5.98
CA ASN A 191 8.08 -14.41 -6.92
C ASN A 191 8.37 -15.76 -6.26
N PRO A 192 7.60 -16.83 -6.58
CA PRO A 192 7.82 -18.13 -5.97
C PRO A 192 9.19 -18.74 -6.28
N ALA A 193 9.92 -18.22 -7.27
CA ALA A 193 11.27 -18.67 -7.64
C ALA A 193 12.41 -17.88 -6.96
N SER A 194 12.12 -16.96 -6.04
CA SER A 194 13.17 -16.29 -5.25
C SER A 194 13.65 -17.17 -4.09
N GLU A 195 14.93 -17.08 -3.73
CA GLU A 195 15.52 -17.80 -2.57
C GLU A 195 14.72 -17.61 -1.27
N GLU A 196 14.30 -16.38 -0.96
CA GLU A 196 13.46 -16.07 0.22
C GLU A 196 12.13 -16.86 0.20
N SER A 197 11.49 -16.93 -0.98
CA SER A 197 10.25 -17.68 -1.15
C SER A 197 10.47 -19.19 -1.02
N GLU A 198 11.57 -19.72 -1.52
CA GLU A 198 11.91 -21.14 -1.36
C GLU A 198 12.15 -21.49 0.12
N GLU A 199 12.87 -20.65 0.86
CA GLU A 199 13.08 -20.81 2.29
C GLU A 199 11.76 -20.80 3.07
N ILE A 200 10.88 -19.84 2.78
CA ILE A 200 9.55 -19.76 3.37
C ILE A 200 8.75 -21.04 3.07
N LEU A 201 8.74 -21.48 1.81
CA LEU A 201 7.98 -22.65 1.37
C LEU A 201 8.51 -23.96 1.97
N LEU A 202 9.81 -24.03 2.25
CA LEU A 202 10.45 -25.20 2.86
C LEU A 202 10.16 -25.27 4.38
N ASN A 203 10.11 -24.13 5.06
CA ASN A 203 9.97 -24.07 6.52
C ASN A 203 8.52 -23.93 7.00
N CYS A 204 7.62 -23.39 6.18
CA CYS A 204 6.20 -23.28 6.53
C CYS A 204 5.57 -24.68 6.73
N THR A 205 4.89 -24.86 7.86
CA THR A 205 4.24 -26.13 8.19
C THR A 205 2.92 -26.31 7.42
N ARG A 206 2.29 -27.48 7.64
CA ARG A 206 1.02 -27.91 7.02
C ARG A 206 -0.20 -27.14 7.53
N ASP A 207 -0.14 -25.83 7.77
CA ASP A 207 -1.27 -25.01 8.22
C ASP A 207 -1.13 -23.53 7.81
N VAL A 208 -0.53 -23.29 6.63
CA VAL A 208 -0.22 -21.94 6.12
C VAL A 208 -0.95 -21.66 4.82
N ALA A 209 -1.63 -20.52 4.73
CA ALA A 209 -2.20 -20.01 3.49
C ALA A 209 -1.14 -19.26 2.68
N ILE A 210 -0.81 -19.76 1.49
CA ILE A 210 0.18 -19.13 0.61
C ILE A 210 -0.53 -18.37 -0.51
N PHE A 211 -0.30 -17.06 -0.56
CA PHE A 211 -0.83 -16.14 -1.56
C PHE A 211 0.28 -15.72 -2.52
N THR A 212 0.03 -15.90 -3.82
CA THR A 212 0.89 -15.32 -4.86
C THR A 212 0.12 -14.26 -5.64
N PHE A 213 0.85 -13.27 -6.15
CA PHE A 213 0.29 -12.26 -7.02
C PHE A 213 0.48 -12.64 -8.49
N GLU A 214 -0.62 -12.91 -9.19
CA GLU A 214 -0.61 -13.27 -10.61
C GLU A 214 -1.61 -12.39 -11.38
N GLN A 215 -1.17 -11.68 -12.42
CA GLN A 215 -2.05 -10.91 -13.32
C GLN A 215 -3.05 -9.97 -12.61
N GLN A 216 -2.61 -9.26 -11.56
CA GLN A 216 -3.50 -8.38 -10.78
C GLN A 216 -4.54 -9.09 -9.90
N LYS A 217 -4.37 -10.39 -9.66
CA LYS A 217 -5.20 -11.19 -8.78
C LYS A 217 -4.32 -11.94 -7.78
N PHE A 218 -4.81 -12.10 -6.55
CA PHE A 218 -4.18 -13.01 -5.61
C PHE A 218 -4.76 -14.40 -5.81
N LYS A 219 -3.87 -15.36 -6.01
CA LYS A 219 -4.22 -16.77 -6.05
C LYS A 219 -3.69 -17.43 -4.80
N CYS A 220 -4.57 -18.12 -4.07
CA CYS A 220 -4.12 -19.05 -3.03
C CYS A 220 -3.55 -20.27 -3.75
N VAL A 221 -2.24 -20.50 -3.65
CA VAL A 221 -1.54 -21.52 -4.45
C VAL A 221 -1.45 -22.84 -3.69
N LYS A 222 -1.35 -22.81 -2.36
CA LYS A 222 -1.16 -24.00 -1.55
C LYS A 222 -1.80 -23.82 -0.17
N LEU A 223 -2.58 -24.84 0.23
CA LEU A 223 -3.16 -25.05 1.55
C LEU A 223 -2.97 -26.55 1.84
N GLU A 224 -1.93 -26.90 2.58
CA GLU A 224 -1.77 -28.24 3.14
C GLU A 224 -2.30 -28.22 4.56
N ILE A 225 -3.14 -29.18 4.93
CA ILE A 225 -3.67 -29.39 6.30
C ILE A 225 -3.71 -30.88 6.55
N SER A 226 -3.13 -31.36 7.66
CA SER A 226 -3.18 -32.77 8.03
C SER A 226 -3.57 -32.99 9.49
N GLY A 227 -4.58 -33.80 9.74
CA GLY A 227 -4.90 -34.32 11.06
C GLY A 227 -6.40 -34.35 11.34
N SER A 228 -6.90 -35.50 11.76
CA SER A 228 -8.31 -35.84 11.96
C SER A 228 -8.99 -35.07 13.09
N VAL A 229 -9.42 -33.84 12.86
CA VAL A 229 -10.58 -33.18 13.50
C VAL A 229 -11.14 -32.21 12.44
N LEU A 230 -12.47 -32.18 12.24
CA LEU A 230 -13.22 -31.63 11.09
C LEU A 230 -14.22 -30.51 11.49
N LYS A 231 -14.17 -29.30 10.84
CA LYS A 231 -15.17 -28.18 10.76
C LYS A 231 -14.67 -26.74 10.34
N ASN A 232 -15.06 -26.34 9.12
CA ASN A 232 -15.30 -24.97 8.60
C ASN A 232 -14.12 -24.10 8.11
N HIS A 233 -13.93 -24.09 6.78
CA HIS A 233 -12.85 -23.42 6.03
C HIS A 233 -13.17 -22.15 5.24
N ALA A 234 -14.39 -21.63 5.33
CA ALA A 234 -14.67 -20.29 4.83
C ALA A 234 -13.99 -19.19 5.68
N LYS A 235 -13.64 -19.53 6.94
CA LYS A 235 -13.24 -18.57 7.98
C LYS A 235 -11.80 -18.09 7.97
N VAL A 236 -10.81 -18.68 7.33
CA VAL A 236 -9.48 -18.02 7.29
C VAL A 236 -9.55 -16.76 6.43
N LEU A 237 -10.24 -16.81 5.29
CA LEU A 237 -10.49 -15.63 4.44
C LEU A 237 -11.62 -14.73 4.97
N GLU A 238 -12.57 -15.25 5.76
CA GLU A 238 -13.60 -14.46 6.46
C GLU A 238 -13.11 -13.85 7.79
N CYS A 239 -12.13 -14.45 8.47
CA CYS A 239 -11.42 -13.89 9.63
C CYS A 239 -10.27 -13.00 9.20
N LEU A 240 -9.79 -13.18 7.97
CA LEU A 240 -8.89 -12.24 7.31
C LEU A 240 -9.65 -11.16 6.54
N ARG A 241 -10.99 -11.12 6.58
CA ARG A 241 -11.84 -9.96 6.26
C ARG A 241 -12.36 -9.35 7.57
#